data_AF-A0A235EXB6-F1
#
_entry.id   AF-A0A235EXB6-F1
#
_cell.length_a   1.000
_cell.length_b   1.000
_cell.length_c   1.000
_cell.angle_alpha   90.00
_cell.angle_beta   90.00
_cell.angle_gamma   90.00
#
_symmetry.space_group_name_H-M   'P 1'
#
loop_
_entity.id
_entity.type
_entity.pdbx_description
1 polymer ?
#
loop_
_entity_poly.entity_id
_entity_poly.type
_entity_poly.pdbx_seq_one_letter_code
_entity_poly.pdbx_strand_id
1 'polypeptide(L)' 'MKLYDLQDLADLLGRSPDTIKRDMRCNPLAVPPRVEIPGTRILRWREEDIRAWLASGVRGGGAA' A
#
# COMPACT_ATOMS: atom_id res chain seq x y z
N MET A 1 5.87 10.51 12.74
CA MET A 1 5.75 9.44 11.72
C MET A 1 4.27 9.20 11.48
N LYS A 2 3.78 9.48 10.28
CA LYS A 2 2.38 9.23 9.91
C LYS A 2 2.28 7.79 9.39
N LEU A 3 1.33 7.04 9.96
CA LEU A 3 1.04 5.68 9.55
C LEU A 3 -0.28 5.71 8.80
N TYR A 4 -0.26 5.13 7.60
CA TYR A 4 -1.44 4.93 6.77
C TYR A 4 -2.00 3.56 7.10
N ASP A 5 -3.31 3.51 7.34
CA ASP A 5 -4.03 2.25 7.32
C ASP A 5 -4.45 1.90 5.90
N LEU A 6 -5.10 0.74 5.76
CA LEU A 6 -5.52 0.24 4.46
C LEU A 6 -6.47 1.21 3.75
N GLN A 7 -7.31 1.92 4.51
CA GLN A 7 -8.28 2.84 3.94
C GLN A 7 -7.61 4.12 3.47
N ASP A 8 -6.71 4.70 4.27
CA ASP A 8 -5.91 5.86 3.85
C ASP A 8 -5.03 5.52 2.63
N LEU A 9 -4.44 4.32 2.60
CA LEU A 9 -3.64 3.88 1.46
C LEU A 9 -4.49 3.71 0.20
N ALA A 10 -5.69 3.14 0.37
CA ALA A 10 -6.67 2.99 -0.70
C ALA A 10 -7.07 4.35 -1.28
N ASP A 11 -7.37 5.33 -0.42
CA ASP A 11 -7.71 6.70 -0.83
C ASP A 11 -6.54 7.37 -1.55
N LEU A 12 -5.32 7.25 -1.01
CA LEU A 12 -4.11 7.81 -1.60
C LEU A 12 -3.78 7.22 -2.97
N LEU A 13 -4.00 5.92 -3.16
CA LEU A 13 -3.80 5.24 -4.44
C LEU A 13 -5.00 5.37 -5.39
N GLY A 14 -6.12 5.95 -4.94
CA GLY A 14 -7.36 6.01 -5.70
C GLY A 14 -7.95 4.63 -6.01
N ARG A 15 -7.74 3.65 -5.12
CA ARG A 15 -8.17 2.26 -5.27
C ARG A 15 -9.09 1.84 -4.13
N SER A 16 -9.80 0.74 -4.33
CA SER A 16 -10.54 0.10 -3.23
C SER A 16 -9.58 -0.69 -2.33
N PRO A 17 -9.82 -0.72 -1.00
CA PRO A 17 -9.02 -1.51 -0.06
C PRO A 17 -9.03 -3.02 -0.39
N ASP A 18 -10.12 -3.52 -0.96
CA ASP A 18 -10.23 -4.89 -1.49
C ASP A 18 -9.33 -5.12 -2.71
N THR A 19 -9.22 -4.14 -3.60
CA THR A 19 -8.29 -4.19 -4.73
C THR A 19 -6.85 -4.24 -4.24
N ILE A 20 -6.50 -3.44 -3.22
CA ILE A 20 -5.17 -3.49 -2.60
C ILE A 20 -4.90 -4.87 -1.98
N LYS A 21 -5.84 -5.43 -1.21
CA LYS A 21 -5.70 -6.79 -0.67
C LYS A 21 -5.50 -7.84 -1.77
N ARG A 22 -6.20 -7.69 -2.89
CA ARG A 22 -6.07 -8.57 -4.06
C ARG A 22 -4.72 -8.37 -4.76
N ASP A 23 -4.28 -7.15 -4.97
CA ASP A 23 -2.96 -6.82 -5.54
C ASP A 23 -1.85 -7.36 -4.64
N MET A 24 -1.97 -7.26 -3.32
CA MET A 24 -1.01 -7.88 -2.39
C MET A 24 -0.85 -9.39 -2.60
N ARG A 25 -1.89 -10.09 -3.06
CA ARG A 25 -1.87 -11.54 -3.31
C ARG A 25 -1.47 -11.89 -4.74
N CYS A 26 -1.95 -11.13 -5.73
CA CYS A 26 -1.74 -11.41 -7.15
C CYS A 26 -0.50 -10.72 -7.72
N ASN A 27 -0.18 -9.51 -7.27
CA ASN A 27 0.96 -8.72 -7.71
C ASN A 27 1.52 -7.85 -6.57
N PRO A 28 2.34 -8.42 -5.67
CA PRO A 28 2.85 -7.71 -4.49
C PRO A 28 3.75 -6.51 -4.83
N LEU A 29 4.18 -6.34 -6.09
CA LEU A 29 4.91 -5.17 -6.55
C LEU A 29 3.99 -3.96 -6.82
N ALA A 30 2.70 -4.19 -7.03
CA ALA A 30 1.70 -3.15 -7.29
C ALA A 30 1.23 -2.42 -6.02
N VAL A 31 1.73 -2.81 -4.85
CA VAL A 31 1.45 -2.17 -3.57
C VAL A 31 2.73 -1.84 -2.82
N PRO A 32 2.74 -0.81 -1.96
CA PRO A 32 3.91 -0.48 -1.16
C PRO A 32 4.20 -1.58 -0.11
N PRO A 33 5.48 -1.75 0.27
CA PRO A 33 5.88 -2.74 1.27
C PRO A 33 5.16 -2.46 2.59
N ARG A 34 4.49 -3.50 3.10
CA ARG A 34 3.73 -3.42 4.35
C ARG A 34 4.67 -3.48 5.54
N VAL A 35 4.33 -2.76 6.61
CA VAL A 35 5.01 -2.88 7.90
C VAL A 35 4.15 -3.74 8.81
N GLU A 36 4.60 -4.97 9.04
CA GLU A 36 3.99 -5.87 10.02
C GLU A 36 4.54 -5.48 11.40
N ILE A 37 3.68 -4.93 12.26
CA ILE A 37 4.06 -4.59 13.63
C ILE A 37 4.01 -5.89 14.45
N PRO A 38 5.15 -6.39 14.97
CA PRO A 38 5.15 -7.61 15.77
C PRO A 38 4.29 -7.42 17.01
N GLY A 39 3.28 -8.27 17.19
CA GLY A 39 2.32 -8.21 18.29
C GLY A 39 0.95 -7.64 17.94
N THR A 40 0.76 -7.07 16.74
CA THR A 40 -0.56 -6.64 16.27
C THR A 40 -0.79 -7.08 14.83
N ARG A 41 -1.89 -7.77 14.57
CA ARG A 41 -2.33 -8.21 13.22
C ARG A 41 -2.79 -7.05 12.32
N ILE A 42 -2.37 -5.82 12.60
CA ILE A 42 -2.82 -4.61 11.92
C ILE A 42 -1.85 -4.35 10.76
N LEU A 43 -2.40 -4.31 9.54
CA LEU A 43 -1.65 -3.85 8.38
C LEU A 43 -1.50 -2.34 8.45
N ARG A 44 -0.25 -1.87 8.54
CA ARG A 44 0.08 -0.44 8.47
C ARG A 44 1.19 -0.19 7.46
N TRP A 45 1.14 0.99 6.87
CA TRP A 45 2.16 1.50 5.96
C TRP A 45 2.74 2.78 6.53
N ARG A 46 4.05 2.98 6.38
CA ARG A 46 4.67 4.25 6.71
C ARG A 46 4.56 5.17 5.52
N GLU A 47 4.32 6.45 5.79
CA GLU A 47 4.33 7.46 4.75
C GLU A 47 5.66 7.48 3.98
N GLU A 48 6.79 7.26 4.66
CA GLU A 48 8.13 7.20 4.04
C GLU A 48 8.25 6.08 3.01
N ASP A 49 7.75 4.87 3.32
CA ASP A 49 7.77 3.72 2.43
C ASP A 49 6.85 3.94 1.23
N ILE A 50 5.66 4.50 1.45
CA ILE A 50 4.74 4.83 0.36
C ILE A 50 5.35 5.87 -0.57
N ARG A 51 5.94 6.94 0.00
CA ARG A 51 6.60 7.99 -0.80
C ARG A 51 7.80 7.45 -1.57
N ALA A 52 8.64 6.63 -0.94
CA ALA A 52 9.78 6.00 -1.61
C ALA A 52 9.33 5.04 -2.73
N TRP A 53 8.25 4.30 -2.50
CA TRP A 53 7.64 3.43 -3.51
C TRP A 53 7.03 4.22 -4.68
N LEU A 54 6.29 5.30 -4.41
CA LEU A 54 5.77 6.21 -5.43
C LEU A 54 6.92 6.86 -6.23
N ALA A 55 7.97 7.30 -5.53
CA ALA A 55 9.16 7.89 -6.14
C ALA A 55 9.97 6.89 -6.98
N SER A 56 9.90 5.59 -6.66
CA SER A 56 10.55 4.52 -7.43
C SER A 56 9.89 4.25 -8.78
N GLY A 57 8.84 5.00 -9.15
CA GLY A 57 8.24 4.92 -10.48
C GLY A 57 7.38 3.69 -10.70
N VAL A 58 6.94 3.02 -9.63
CA VAL A 58 5.89 2.01 -9.72
C VAL A 58 4.62 2.73 -10.15
N ARG A 59 4.35 2.74 -11.47
CA ARG A 59 3.03 3.07 -11.99
C ARG A 59 2.10 2.02 -11.41
N GLY A 60 1.48 2.32 -10.27
CA GLY A 60 0.44 1.49 -9.68
C GLY A 60 -0.50 1.16 -10.82
N GLY A 61 -0.54 -0.12 -11.20
CA GLY A 61 -1.17 -0.59 -12.44
C GLY A 61 -2.62 -0.14 -12.54
N GLY A 62 -2.85 1.03 -13.12
CA GLY A 62 -4.09 1.42 -13.75
C GLY A 62 -3.94 1.00 -15.20
N ALA A 63 -4.24 -0.27 -15.47
CA ALA A 63 -4.70 -0.63 -16.79
C ALA A 63 -6.12 -0.04 -16.92
N ALA A 64 -6.33 0.67 -18.03
CA ALA A 64 -7.52 1.40 -18.42
C ALA A 64 -8.82 0.58 -18.33
#